data_AF-A0A0D0ARV4-F1
#
_entry.id   AF-A0A0D0ARV4-F1
#
_cell.length_a   1.000
_cell.length_b   1.000
_cell.length_c   1.000
_cell.angle_alpha   90.00
_cell.angle_beta   90.00
_cell.angle_gamma   90.00
#
_symmetry.space_group_name_H-M   'P 1'
#
loop_
_entity.id
_entity.type
_entity.pdbx_description
1 polymer ?
#
loop_
_entity_poly.entity_id
_entity_poly.type
_entity_poly.pdbx_seq_one_letter_code
_entity_poly.pdbx_strand_id
1 'polypeptide(L)'
;MFSKAVISLALAASALANVFITSPVASTTWTAGQQATVTWQDDGMTPNLTSFGASLVGIYTGNANQQTLLQIISSSVDVSTTSSVAFTPDGTIGPNSNEYFVRFTSINLKDATNSQFPAEAFSAKFSLSTICVTG
;
A
#
# COMPACT_ATOMS: atom_id res chain seq x y z
N MET A 1 4.48 42.02 -6.09
CA MET A 1 4.59 41.00 -5.02
C MET A 1 3.82 39.79 -5.49
N PHE A 2 4.50 38.73 -5.95
CA PHE A 2 3.84 37.55 -6.52
C PHE A 2 3.40 36.62 -5.40
N SER A 3 2.09 36.45 -5.22
CA SER A 3 1.52 35.51 -4.25
C SER A 3 1.91 34.08 -4.59
N LYS A 4 2.61 33.42 -3.68
CA LYS A 4 2.87 31.98 -3.72
C LYS A 4 1.57 31.24 -3.36
N ALA A 5 0.84 30.78 -4.37
CA ALA A 5 -0.24 29.83 -4.14
C ALA A 5 0.38 28.45 -3.90
N VAL A 6 0.33 27.97 -2.65
CA VAL A 6 0.62 26.58 -2.32
C VAL A 6 -0.64 25.78 -2.61
N ILE A 7 -0.62 25.01 -3.71
CA ILE A 7 -1.67 24.04 -4.02
C ILE A 7 -1.36 22.80 -3.17
N SER A 8 -2.03 22.69 -2.02
CA SER A 8 -2.03 21.46 -1.24
C SER A 8 -2.89 20.43 -1.98
N LEU A 9 -2.23 19.49 -2.65
CA LEU A 9 -2.89 18.33 -3.26
C LEU A 9 -3.37 17.42 -2.11
N ALA A 10 -4.67 17.49 -1.79
CA ALA A 10 -5.28 16.56 -0.86
C ALA A 10 -5.23 15.16 -1.48
N LEU A 11 -4.35 14.29 -0.97
CA LEU A 11 -4.44 12.87 -1.22
C LEU A 11 -5.74 12.38 -0.60
N ALA A 12 -6.75 12.16 -1.44
CA ALA A 12 -7.94 11.41 -1.05
C ALA A 12 -7.51 9.94 -0.81
N ALA A 13 -6.98 9.67 0.37
CA ALA A 13 -6.89 8.32 0.89
C ALA A 13 -8.32 7.91 1.26
N SER A 14 -9.00 7.18 0.38
CA SER A 14 -10.18 6.40 0.75
C SER A 14 -9.70 5.28 1.66
N ALA A 15 -9.51 5.61 2.94
CA ALA A 15 -9.12 4.68 3.99
C ALA A 15 -10.37 3.88 4.40
N LEU A 16 -10.46 2.63 3.97
CA LEU A 16 -11.47 1.68 4.41
C LEU A 16 -10.80 0.47 5.10
N ALA A 17 -10.06 0.78 6.17
CA ALA A 17 -9.75 -0.03 7.37
C ALA A 17 -8.27 0.10 7.83
N ASN A 18 -8.03 0.94 8.83
CA ASN A 18 -7.20 0.86 10.06
C ASN A 18 -5.78 0.26 10.09
N VAL A 19 -5.32 -0.41 9.04
CA VAL A 19 -3.90 -0.73 8.90
C VAL A 19 -3.22 0.54 8.41
N PHE A 20 -2.55 1.26 9.32
CA PHE A 20 -1.85 2.49 8.97
C PHE A 20 -0.47 2.18 8.40
N ILE A 21 -0.37 2.21 7.08
CA ILE A 21 0.88 1.91 6.37
C ILE A 21 1.83 3.10 6.50
N THR A 22 2.97 2.86 7.14
CA THR A 22 4.02 3.86 7.39
C THR A 22 5.15 3.80 6.35
N SER A 23 5.24 2.70 5.61
CA SER A 23 6.08 2.56 4.43
C SER A 23 5.40 1.58 3.46
N PRO A 24 5.20 1.93 2.18
CA PRO A 24 5.69 3.15 1.53
C PRO A 24 4.78 4.38 1.77
N VAL A 25 5.38 5.57 1.65
CA VAL A 25 4.69 6.87 1.63
C VAL A 25 4.95 7.60 0.30
N ALA A 26 4.36 8.78 0.12
CA ALA A 26 4.45 9.54 -1.14
C ALA A 26 5.89 9.86 -1.60
N SER A 27 6.82 10.03 -0.66
CA SER A 27 8.24 10.26 -0.96
C SER A 27 9.07 8.98 -1.11
N THR A 28 8.48 7.81 -0.88
CA THR A 28 9.19 6.53 -0.99
C THR A 28 9.49 6.23 -2.45
N THR A 29 10.73 5.80 -2.72
CA THR A 29 11.13 5.20 -3.98
C THR A 29 11.69 3.82 -3.70
N TRP A 30 11.12 2.79 -4.33
CA TRP A 30 11.69 1.45 -4.36
C TRP A 30 12.39 1.21 -5.69
N THR A 31 13.50 0.48 -5.64
CA THR A 31 14.21 0.02 -6.82
C THR A 31 13.93 -1.47 -7.00
N ALA A 32 13.47 -1.86 -8.17
CA ALA A 32 13.26 -3.25 -8.51
C ALA A 32 14.55 -4.07 -8.38
N GLY A 33 14.42 -5.32 -7.94
CA GLY A 33 15.57 -6.18 -7.64
C GLY A 33 16.29 -5.85 -6.33
N GLN A 34 15.92 -4.76 -5.63
CA GLN A 34 16.43 -4.44 -4.30
C GLN A 34 15.40 -4.78 -3.23
N GLN A 35 15.86 -5.20 -2.06
CA GLN A 35 14.95 -5.49 -0.95
C GLN A 35 14.20 -4.22 -0.52
N ALA A 36 12.88 -4.31 -0.53
CA ALA A 36 11.96 -3.30 -0.02
C ALA A 36 11.26 -3.82 1.24
N THR A 37 10.80 -2.91 2.08
CA THR A 37 10.05 -3.25 3.30
C THR A 37 8.77 -2.45 3.37
N VAL A 38 7.66 -3.17 3.51
CA VAL A 38 6.37 -2.59 3.89
C VAL A 38 6.31 -2.56 5.41
N THR A 39 5.89 -1.44 5.98
CA THR A 39 5.68 -1.30 7.43
C THR A 39 4.33 -0.68 7.71
N TRP A 40 3.70 -1.12 8.79
CA TRP A 40 2.41 -0.61 9.25
C TRP A 40 2.33 -0.60 10.77
N GLN A 41 1.35 0.12 11.28
CA GLN A 41 1.01 0.19 12.68
C GLN A 41 -0.51 0.31 12.84
N ASP A 42 -0.96 0.14 14.09
CA ASP A 42 -2.34 0.43 14.46
C ASP A 42 -2.51 1.96 14.56
N ASP A 43 -3.60 2.50 14.01
CA ASP A 43 -3.96 3.91 14.15
C ASP A 43 -4.81 4.22 15.38
N GLY A 44 -5.13 3.20 16.19
CA GLY A 44 -6.02 3.30 17.34
C GLY A 44 -7.49 3.43 16.97
N MET A 45 -7.85 3.32 15.69
CA MET A 45 -9.23 3.35 15.21
C MET A 45 -9.77 1.90 15.10
N THR A 46 -11.09 1.76 14.94
CA THR A 46 -11.74 0.45 14.67
C THR A 46 -12.13 0.33 13.20
N PRO A 47 -12.04 -0.86 12.57
CA PRO A 47 -11.49 -2.15 13.07
C PRO A 47 -9.97 -2.18 13.31
N ASN A 48 -9.50 -2.48 14.54
CA ASN A 48 -8.06 -2.54 14.85
C ASN A 48 -7.30 -3.68 14.13
N LEU A 49 -5.97 -3.71 14.25
CA LEU A 49 -5.13 -4.74 13.60
C LEU A 49 -5.53 -6.18 13.97
N THR A 50 -6.00 -6.41 15.20
CA THR A 50 -6.49 -7.73 15.65
C THR A 50 -7.72 -8.19 14.88
N SER A 51 -8.67 -7.29 14.65
CA SER A 51 -9.86 -7.60 13.86
C SER A 51 -9.57 -7.72 12.36
N PHE A 52 -8.56 -7.02 11.86
CA PHE A 52 -8.12 -7.10 10.46
C PHE A 52 -7.43 -8.44 10.16
N GLY A 53 -6.53 -8.88 11.04
CA GLY A 53 -5.93 -10.22 11.06
C GLY A 53 -5.15 -10.61 9.80
N ALA A 54 -5.26 -11.87 9.40
CA ALA A 54 -4.56 -12.39 8.22
C ALA A 54 -5.01 -11.68 6.94
N SER A 55 -4.02 -11.23 6.16
CA SER A 55 -4.21 -10.31 5.04
C SER A 55 -3.34 -10.65 3.85
N LEU A 56 -3.88 -10.47 2.65
CA LEU A 56 -3.12 -10.43 1.41
C LEU A 56 -2.53 -9.03 1.24
N VAL A 57 -1.24 -8.97 0.96
CA VAL A 57 -0.51 -7.73 0.69
C VAL A 57 0.07 -7.79 -0.71
N GLY A 58 -0.16 -6.75 -1.51
CA GLY A 58 0.36 -6.68 -2.88
C GLY A 58 0.63 -5.27 -3.35
N ILE A 59 1.39 -5.17 -4.44
CA ILE A 59 1.59 -3.95 -5.22
C ILE A 59 0.49 -3.88 -6.27
N TYR A 60 -0.13 -2.71 -6.36
CA TYR A 60 -1.18 -2.41 -7.31
C TYR A 60 -0.89 -1.10 -8.04
N THR A 61 -1.57 -0.92 -9.17
CA THR A 61 -1.67 0.35 -9.87
C THR A 61 -3.12 0.65 -10.24
N GLY A 62 -3.40 1.88 -10.66
CA GLY A 62 -4.72 2.34 -11.09
C GLY A 62 -5.30 3.44 -10.20
N ASN A 63 -6.63 3.43 -10.05
CA ASN A 63 -7.39 4.43 -9.32
C ASN A 63 -8.46 3.78 -8.43
N ALA A 64 -9.25 4.61 -7.75
CA ALA A 64 -10.28 4.17 -6.82
C ALA A 64 -11.34 3.22 -7.44
N ASN A 65 -11.58 3.30 -8.76
CA ASN A 65 -12.58 2.48 -9.44
C ASN A 65 -12.00 1.21 -10.08
N GLN A 66 -10.72 1.22 -10.42
CA GLN A 66 -10.07 0.11 -11.09
C GLN A 66 -8.63 -0.04 -10.60
N GLN A 67 -8.38 -1.16 -9.93
CA GLN A 67 -7.09 -1.53 -9.36
C GLN A 67 -6.60 -2.80 -10.03
N THR A 68 -5.33 -2.81 -10.44
CA THR A 68 -4.69 -3.99 -11.05
C THR A 68 -3.62 -4.49 -10.11
N LEU A 69 -3.73 -5.75 -9.67
CA LEU A 69 -2.68 -6.43 -8.92
C LEU A 69 -1.49 -6.68 -9.85
N LEU A 70 -0.30 -6.24 -9.44
CA LEU A 70 0.93 -6.38 -10.20
C LEU A 70 1.88 -7.41 -9.57
N GLN A 71 1.99 -7.41 -8.25
CA GLN A 71 2.84 -8.36 -7.53
C GLN A 71 2.26 -8.67 -6.15
N ILE A 72 2.24 -9.95 -5.77
CA ILE A 72 1.93 -10.36 -4.40
C ILE A 72 3.19 -10.23 -3.55
N ILE A 73 3.09 -9.49 -2.45
CA ILE A 73 4.14 -9.35 -1.43
C ILE A 73 4.03 -10.48 -0.42
N SER A 74 2.81 -10.72 0.07
CA SER A 74 2.47 -11.86 0.92
C SER A 74 1.03 -12.27 0.68
N SER A 75 0.77 -13.56 0.55
CA SER A 75 -0.60 -14.08 0.38
C SER A 75 -1.36 -14.17 1.70
N SER A 76 -0.67 -14.18 2.84
CA SER A 76 -1.28 -14.29 4.17
C SER A 76 -0.29 -13.84 5.25
N VAL A 77 -0.26 -12.54 5.53
CA VAL A 77 0.47 -11.97 6.68
C VAL A 77 -0.55 -11.53 7.73
N ASP A 78 -0.31 -11.91 8.97
CA ASP A 78 -1.15 -11.50 10.08
C ASP A 78 -0.70 -10.13 10.59
N VAL A 79 -1.49 -9.09 10.26
CA VAL A 79 -1.17 -7.72 10.64
C VAL A 79 -1.34 -7.46 12.14
N SER A 80 -1.97 -8.38 12.88
CA SER A 80 -2.14 -8.27 14.33
C SER A 80 -0.90 -8.67 15.12
N THR A 81 -0.07 -9.53 14.54
CA THR A 81 1.14 -10.08 15.18
C THR A 81 2.43 -9.61 14.53
N THR A 82 2.34 -9.01 13.34
CA THR A 82 3.47 -8.47 12.59
C THR A 82 3.21 -7.03 12.18
N SER A 83 4.28 -6.24 12.04
CA SER A 83 4.23 -4.83 11.65
C SER A 83 5.07 -4.51 10.41
N SER A 84 5.70 -5.53 9.81
CA SER A 84 6.50 -5.36 8.61
C SER A 84 6.59 -6.64 7.79
N VAL A 85 6.79 -6.48 6.48
CA VAL A 85 7.16 -7.57 5.56
C VAL A 85 8.21 -7.07 4.58
N ALA A 86 9.30 -7.82 4.44
CA ALA A 86 10.33 -7.56 3.45
C ALA A 86 10.07 -8.40 2.19
N PHE A 87 10.34 -7.82 1.02
CA PHE A 87 10.20 -8.49 -0.26
C PHE A 87 11.11 -7.82 -1.31
N THR A 88 11.16 -8.37 -2.52
CA THR A 88 11.90 -7.76 -3.64
C THR A 88 10.90 -7.41 -4.75
N PRO A 89 10.72 -6.11 -5.10
CA PRO A 89 9.90 -5.73 -6.23
C PRO A 89 10.48 -6.27 -7.53
N ASP A 90 9.64 -6.87 -8.36
CA ASP A 90 10.02 -7.39 -9.68
C ASP A 90 10.04 -6.24 -10.70
N GLY A 91 11.10 -6.15 -11.50
CA GLY A 91 11.30 -5.08 -12.49
C GLY A 91 10.41 -5.21 -13.72
N THR A 92 9.71 -6.33 -13.89
CA THR A 92 8.83 -6.60 -15.03
C THR A 92 7.37 -6.20 -14.78
N ILE A 93 7.03 -5.79 -13.56
CA ILE A 93 5.64 -5.53 -13.15
C ILE A 93 5.07 -4.22 -13.70
N GLY A 94 5.92 -3.36 -14.25
CA GLY A 94 5.53 -2.09 -14.86
C GLY A 94 6.72 -1.16 -15.10
N PRO A 95 6.51 0.01 -15.73
CA PRO A 95 7.56 0.99 -16.00
C PRO A 95 7.97 1.80 -14.76
N ASN A 96 9.04 2.61 -14.88
CA ASN A 96 9.33 3.66 -13.91
C ASN A 96 8.10 4.59 -13.75
N SER A 97 7.49 4.64 -12.57
CA SER A 97 6.30 5.45 -12.31
C SER A 97 6.10 5.68 -10.81
N ASN A 98 5.33 6.71 -10.47
CA ASN A 98 4.86 7.03 -9.12
C ASN A 98 3.39 6.65 -8.88
N GLU A 99 2.82 5.79 -9.74
CA GLU A 99 1.42 5.38 -9.70
C GLU A 99 1.19 4.05 -8.98
N TYR A 100 2.20 3.54 -8.26
CA TYR A 100 2.12 2.29 -7.52
C TYR A 100 1.64 2.52 -6.10
N PHE A 101 0.89 1.59 -5.54
CA PHE A 101 0.50 1.61 -4.13
C PHE A 101 0.43 0.19 -3.58
N VAL A 102 0.62 0.06 -2.26
CA VAL A 102 0.42 -1.19 -1.55
C VAL A 102 -1.03 -1.25 -1.09
N ARG A 103 -1.65 -2.42 -1.28
CA ARG A 103 -2.97 -2.72 -0.74
C ARG A 103 -2.90 -3.93 0.17
N PHE A 104 -3.56 -3.81 1.31
CA PHE A 104 -3.85 -4.89 2.24
C PHE A 104 -5.31 -5.26 2.04
N THR A 105 -5.59 -6.55 1.88
CA THR A 105 -6.94 -7.09 1.79
C THR A 105 -7.12 -8.12 2.88
N SER A 106 -8.01 -7.88 3.84
CA SER A 106 -8.28 -8.86 4.90
C SER A 106 -8.92 -10.12 4.31
N ILE A 107 -8.50 -11.28 4.83
CA ILE A 107 -9.04 -12.58 4.41
C ILE A 107 -10.43 -12.81 5.04
N ASN A 108 -10.60 -12.40 6.30
CA ASN A 108 -11.81 -12.71 7.08
C ASN A 108 -12.72 -11.50 7.30
N LEU A 109 -12.14 -10.30 7.45
CA LEU A 109 -12.90 -9.10 7.76
C LEU A 109 -13.55 -8.54 6.49
N LYS A 110 -14.83 -8.16 6.61
CA LYS A 110 -15.59 -7.48 5.57
C LYS A 110 -15.64 -5.98 5.84
N ASP A 111 -15.80 -5.21 4.77
CA ASP A 111 -16.01 -3.78 4.89
C ASP A 111 -17.29 -3.49 5.69
N ALA A 112 -17.20 -2.55 6.62
CA ALA A 112 -18.29 -2.21 7.54
C ALA A 112 -19.48 -1.55 6.83
N THR A 113 -19.24 -0.89 5.70
CA THR A 113 -20.25 -0.19 4.90
C THR A 113 -20.79 -1.04 3.77
N ASN A 114 -20.02 -2.03 3.29
CA ASN A 114 -20.42 -2.96 2.25
C ASN A 114 -19.84 -4.36 2.45
N SER A 115 -20.59 -5.21 3.14
CA SER A 115 -20.14 -6.56 3.51
C SER A 115 -19.89 -7.52 2.35
N GLN A 116 -20.19 -7.13 1.10
CA GLN A 116 -19.82 -7.89 -0.09
C GLN A 116 -18.31 -7.83 -0.37
N PHE A 117 -17.64 -6.78 0.10
CA PHE A 117 -16.21 -6.57 -0.10
C PHE A 117 -15.41 -6.85 1.18
N PRO A 118 -14.17 -7.37 1.07
CA PRO A 118 -13.26 -7.45 2.20
C PRO A 118 -12.87 -6.05 2.69
N ALA A 119 -12.39 -5.97 3.94
CA ALA A 119 -11.77 -4.74 4.44
C ALA A 119 -10.42 -4.50 3.72
N GLU A 120 -10.15 -3.25 3.32
CA GLU A 120 -8.99 -2.91 2.49
C GLU A 120 -8.24 -1.67 3.00
N ALA A 121 -6.93 -1.80 3.21
CA ALA A 121 -6.07 -0.67 3.55
C ALA A 121 -5.13 -0.33 2.40
N PHE A 122 -4.84 0.96 2.21
CA PHE A 122 -4.05 1.46 1.09
C PHE A 122 -2.91 2.33 1.58
N SER A 123 -1.72 2.15 0.98
CA SER A 123 -0.62 3.09 1.16
C SER A 123 -0.86 4.35 0.34
N ALA A 124 -0.08 5.39 0.60
CA ALA A 124 0.09 6.43 -0.40
C ALA A 124 0.69 5.84 -1.69
N LYS A 125 0.45 6.52 -2.81
CA LYS A 125 1.16 6.21 -4.06
C LYS A 125 2.65 6.47 -3.88
N PHE A 126 3.51 5.61 -4.42
CA PHE A 126 4.96 5.67 -4.30
C PHE A 126 5.65 5.41 -5.64
N SER A 127 6.93 5.74 -5.72
CA SER A 127 7.75 5.54 -6.92
C SER A 127 8.37 4.14 -6.95
N LEU A 128 8.20 3.43 -8.06
CA LEU A 128 8.97 2.21 -8.36
C LEU A 128 9.89 2.49 -9.54
N SER A 129 11.18 2.21 -9.37
CA SER A 129 12.18 2.31 -10.43
C SER A 129 12.64 0.92 -10.89
N THR A 130 12.58 0.67 -12.19
CA THR A 130 13.05 -0.56 -12.85
C THR A 130 14.52 -0.50 -13.28
N ILE A 131 15.24 0.58 -12.95
CA ILE A 131 16.68 0.65 -13.23
C ILE A 131 17.38 -0.37 -12.34
N CYS A 132 17.65 -1.55 -12.91
CA CYS A 132 18.65 -2.46 -12.40
C CYS A 132 19.99 -1.71 -12.44
N VAL A 133 20.57 -1.42 -11.28
CA VAL A 133 21.95 -0.95 -11.22
C VAL A 133 22.81 -2.15 -11.60
N THR A 134 23.04 -2.32 -12.90
CA THR A 134 24.01 -3.26 -13.44
C THR A 134 25.38 -2.65 -13.13
N GLY A 135 25.96 -3.10 -12.01
CA GLY A 135 27.36 -2.85 -11.67
C GLY A 135 28.28 -3.68 -12.53
#